data_AF-A0A819RJ81-F1
#
_entry.id   AF-A0A819RJ81-F1
#
_cell.length_a   1.000
_cell.length_b   1.000
_cell.length_c   1.000
_cell.angle_alpha   90.00
_cell.angle_beta   90.00
_cell.angle_gamma   90.00
#
_symmetry.space_group_name_H-M   'P 1'
#
loop_
_entity.id
_entity.type
_entity.pdbx_description
1 polymer ?
#
loop_
_entity_poly.entity_id
_entity_poly.type
_entity_poly.pdbx_seq_one_letter_code
_entity_poly.pdbx_strand_id
1 'polypeptide(L)'
;ISNPEEYITFYGMRNWDILMGTLVTEIVYVHSKLMIVDDQMCICGSANINDRSLVGDRDSEFCLVVNDIEMIDSQLNGQTQKVGIFCSTWRKKLFRQMLGIQNEQDMSVEDPCSDEFYEYFRRIAKNNAQIYEEVFNTLPNNHVRTWADVNTYTQRSKLRDTDPLISHEKCKKIQGFIVEFPLEFVADDILFPKWTTTEGILPISVWV
;
A
#
# COMPACT_ATOMS: atom_id res chain seq x y z
N ILE A 1 -12.02 21.86 -2.41
CA ILE A 1 -11.52 20.80 -1.52
C ILE A 1 -10.43 21.42 -0.65
N SER A 2 -10.62 21.46 0.66
CA SER A 2 -9.67 22.09 1.60
C SER A 2 -8.54 21.14 2.01
N ASN A 3 -8.82 19.84 2.11
CA ASN A 3 -7.83 18.81 2.41
C ASN A 3 -8.07 17.55 1.54
N PRO A 4 -7.20 17.24 0.57
CA PRO A 4 -7.33 16.03 -0.25
C PRO A 4 -7.24 14.71 0.54
N GLU A 5 -6.56 14.70 1.69
CA GLU A 5 -6.36 13.50 2.51
C GLU A 5 -7.67 12.99 3.16
N GLU A 6 -8.73 13.78 3.13
CA GLU A 6 -10.09 13.35 3.54
C GLU A 6 -10.75 12.45 2.49
N TYR A 7 -10.22 12.39 1.26
CA TYR A 7 -10.84 11.70 0.14
C TYR A 7 -9.97 10.62 -0.48
N ILE A 8 -8.64 10.77 -0.39
CA ILE A 8 -7.69 9.83 -0.97
C ILE A 8 -6.48 9.65 -0.08
N THR A 9 -6.05 8.39 0.06
CA THR A 9 -4.86 8.00 0.81
C THR A 9 -4.08 6.94 0.03
N PHE A 10 -2.77 6.91 0.23
CA PHE A 10 -1.85 6.04 -0.50
C PHE A 10 -1.09 5.14 0.47
N TYR A 11 -0.98 3.86 0.12
CA TYR A 11 -0.39 2.84 0.97
C TYR A 11 0.51 1.90 0.18
N GLY A 12 1.51 1.37 0.87
CA GLY A 12 2.28 0.20 0.43
C GLY A 12 2.02 -0.99 1.34
N MET A 13 2.74 -2.08 1.09
CA MET A 13 2.75 -3.25 1.96
C MET A 13 4.19 -3.67 2.27
N ARG A 14 4.44 -4.09 3.51
CA ARG A 14 5.75 -4.53 4.00
C ARG A 14 5.57 -5.61 5.05
N ASN A 15 6.52 -6.54 5.10
CA ASN A 15 6.57 -7.58 6.12
C ASN A 15 7.94 -7.61 6.83
N TRP A 16 8.01 -8.27 7.97
CA TRP A 16 9.24 -8.60 8.68
C TRP A 16 9.22 -10.04 9.17
N ASP A 17 10.39 -10.61 9.37
CA ASP A 17 10.56 -11.93 9.99
C ASP A 17 11.99 -12.09 10.55
N ILE A 18 12.29 -13.24 11.13
CA ILE A 18 13.61 -13.65 11.59
C ILE A 18 14.21 -14.64 10.57
N LEU A 19 15.27 -14.21 9.89
CA LEU A 19 16.06 -15.05 9.01
C LEU A 19 17.40 -15.37 9.68
N MET A 20 17.66 -16.65 9.96
CA MET A 20 18.91 -17.12 10.58
C MET A 20 19.27 -16.35 11.86
N GLY A 21 18.27 -16.07 12.71
CA GLY A 21 18.44 -15.34 13.97
C GLY A 21 18.54 -13.81 13.82
N THR A 22 18.43 -13.26 12.62
CA THR A 22 18.48 -11.82 12.36
C THR A 22 17.12 -11.29 11.91
N LEU A 23 16.69 -10.16 12.47
CA LEU A 23 15.49 -9.47 12.01
C LEU A 23 15.69 -8.92 10.60
N VAL A 24 14.79 -9.27 9.69
CA VAL A 24 14.77 -8.79 8.31
C VAL A 24 13.40 -8.21 7.98
N THR A 25 13.36 -7.32 6.99
CA THR A 25 12.12 -6.76 6.45
C THR A 25 12.24 -6.65 4.94
N GLU A 26 11.11 -6.84 4.25
CA GLU A 26 11.02 -6.60 2.81
C GLU A 26 9.64 -6.11 2.41
N ILE A 27 9.55 -5.38 1.30
CA ILE A 27 8.27 -4.98 0.73
C ILE A 27 7.46 -6.22 0.30
N VAL A 28 6.15 -6.13 0.44
CA VAL A 28 5.24 -7.06 -0.24
C VAL A 28 4.89 -6.43 -1.58
N TYR A 29 5.35 -7.03 -2.66
CA TYR A 29 5.18 -6.48 -4.00
C TYR A 29 3.71 -6.56 -4.46
N VAL A 30 3.05 -5.40 -4.51
CA VAL A 30 1.66 -5.29 -4.96
C VAL A 30 1.62 -5.38 -6.49
N HIS A 31 1.51 -6.60 -7.01
CA HIS A 31 1.40 -6.85 -8.44
C HIS A 31 -0.05 -6.84 -8.95
N SER A 32 -1.03 -6.70 -8.05
CA SER A 32 -2.45 -6.73 -8.38
C SER A 32 -2.87 -5.60 -9.32
N LYS A 33 -3.81 -5.89 -10.21
CA LYS A 33 -4.56 -4.89 -10.98
C LYS A 33 -6.04 -5.13 -10.71
N LEU A 34 -6.53 -4.47 -9.66
CA LEU A 34 -7.86 -4.67 -9.09
C LEU A 34 -8.45 -3.32 -8.71
N MET A 35 -9.70 -3.11 -9.09
CA MET A 35 -10.53 -2.00 -8.65
C MET A 35 -11.84 -2.56 -8.11
N ILE A 36 -12.26 -2.12 -6.94
CA ILE A 36 -13.58 -2.42 -6.36
C ILE A 36 -14.29 -1.09 -6.15
N VAL A 37 -15.53 -0.98 -6.61
CA VAL A 37 -16.34 0.24 -6.56
C VAL A 37 -17.65 -0.08 -5.85
N ASP A 38 -17.93 0.70 -4.80
CA ASP A 38 -19.16 0.69 -3.99
C ASP A 38 -19.56 -0.68 -3.41
N ASP A 39 -18.62 -1.63 -3.33
CA ASP A 39 -18.90 -3.03 -3.04
C ASP A 39 -19.96 -3.66 -4.00
N GLN A 40 -20.09 -3.17 -5.24
CA GLN A 40 -21.04 -3.67 -6.25
C GLN A 40 -20.40 -4.10 -7.58
N MET A 41 -19.30 -3.46 -7.95
CA MET A 41 -18.57 -3.75 -9.18
C MET A 41 -17.10 -3.96 -8.86
N CYS A 42 -16.45 -4.89 -9.54
CA CYS A 42 -15.00 -4.95 -9.56
C CYS A 42 -14.46 -5.18 -10.96
N ILE A 43 -13.27 -4.64 -11.21
CA ILE A 43 -12.48 -4.88 -12.41
C ILE A 43 -11.19 -5.56 -11.97
N CYS A 44 -10.87 -6.71 -12.55
CA CYS A 44 -9.60 -7.39 -12.31
C CYS A 44 -8.99 -7.88 -13.62
N GLY A 45 -7.66 -7.89 -13.71
CA GLY A 45 -7.00 -8.26 -14.96
C GLY A 45 -5.49 -8.10 -14.93
N SER A 46 -4.91 -7.92 -16.11
CA SER A 46 -3.48 -7.70 -16.31
C SER A 46 -3.10 -6.23 -16.47
N ALA A 47 -4.05 -5.37 -16.87
CA ALA A 47 -3.79 -3.97 -17.19
C ALA A 47 -3.41 -3.12 -15.97
N ASN A 48 -2.19 -2.56 -15.98
CA ASN A 48 -1.77 -1.57 -14.99
C ASN A 48 -2.48 -0.22 -15.21
N ILE A 49 -2.45 0.65 -14.20
CA ILE A 49 -2.88 2.05 -14.37
C ILE A 49 -1.71 2.85 -14.98
N ASN A 50 -1.49 2.68 -16.29
CA ASN A 50 -0.48 3.38 -17.07
C ASN A 50 -0.84 3.36 -18.58
N ASP A 51 -0.15 4.16 -19.39
CA ASP A 51 -0.43 4.25 -20.82
C ASP A 51 -0.07 2.97 -21.57
N ARG A 52 0.98 2.27 -21.13
CA ARG A 52 1.39 0.96 -21.68
C ARG A 52 0.23 -0.03 -21.72
N SER A 53 -0.55 -0.11 -20.64
CA SER A 53 -1.66 -1.04 -20.52
C SER A 53 -3.00 -0.47 -21.01
N LEU A 54 -3.23 0.84 -20.93
CA LEU A 54 -4.59 1.42 -21.10
C LEU A 54 -4.88 2.07 -22.46
N VAL A 55 -3.86 2.49 -23.24
CA VAL A 55 -4.11 3.18 -24.53
C VAL A 55 -4.57 2.21 -25.63
N GLY A 56 -4.25 0.91 -25.49
CA GLY A 56 -4.75 -0.17 -26.35
C GLY A 56 -3.98 -0.40 -27.65
N ASP A 57 -3.01 0.46 -27.99
CA ASP A 57 -2.11 0.30 -29.15
C ASP A 57 -0.67 -0.15 -28.75
N ARG A 58 -0.49 -0.50 -27.47
CA ARG A 58 0.78 -0.96 -26.89
C ARG A 58 0.70 -2.42 -26.43
N ASP A 59 0.69 -2.67 -25.12
CA ASP A 59 0.66 -4.03 -24.60
C ASP A 59 -0.72 -4.66 -24.79
N SER A 60 -0.76 -5.95 -25.05
CA SER A 60 -2.02 -6.71 -25.08
C SER A 60 -2.43 -7.09 -23.67
N GLU A 61 -3.59 -6.59 -23.24
CA GLU A 61 -4.11 -6.79 -21.88
C GLU A 61 -5.48 -7.48 -21.89
N PHE A 62 -5.84 -8.11 -20.77
CA PHE A 62 -7.17 -8.65 -20.54
C PHE A 62 -7.71 -8.24 -19.18
N CYS A 63 -8.99 -7.86 -19.13
CA CYS A 63 -9.70 -7.51 -17.91
C CYS A 63 -11.08 -8.16 -17.88
N LEU A 64 -11.50 -8.56 -16.68
CA LEU A 64 -12.86 -8.98 -16.37
C LEU A 64 -13.55 -7.87 -15.57
N VAL A 65 -14.75 -7.51 -15.99
CA VAL A 65 -15.66 -6.65 -15.22
C VAL A 65 -16.72 -7.55 -14.59
N VAL A 66 -16.81 -7.53 -13.26
CA VAL A 66 -17.82 -8.26 -12.50
C VAL A 66 -18.79 -7.25 -11.91
N ASN A 67 -20.07 -7.42 -12.23
CA ASN A 67 -21.16 -6.71 -11.58
C ASN A 67 -21.95 -7.71 -10.76
N ASP A 68 -22.06 -7.47 -9.46
CA ASP A 68 -22.88 -8.34 -8.61
C ASP A 68 -24.36 -8.23 -9.01
N ILE A 69 -25.02 -9.39 -9.03
CA ILE A 69 -26.48 -9.50 -9.22
C ILE A 69 -27.15 -9.83 -7.89
N GLU A 70 -26.50 -10.65 -7.07
CA GLU A 70 -26.97 -11.00 -5.74
C GLU A 70 -26.51 -9.97 -4.73
N MET A 71 -27.47 -9.34 -4.06
CA MET A 71 -27.25 -8.19 -3.18
C MET A 71 -27.67 -8.49 -1.74
N ILE A 72 -26.91 -7.99 -0.78
CA ILE A 72 -27.20 -8.07 0.66
C ILE A 72 -27.22 -6.68 1.28
N ASP A 73 -27.89 -6.53 2.42
CA ASP A 73 -27.83 -5.30 3.20
C ASP A 73 -26.48 -5.22 3.94
N SER A 74 -25.79 -4.10 3.80
CA SER A 74 -24.56 -3.77 4.54
C SER A 74 -24.55 -2.27 4.88
N GLN A 75 -23.51 -1.80 5.56
CA GLN A 75 -23.37 -0.41 6.00
C GLN A 75 -22.33 0.30 5.13
N LEU A 76 -22.71 1.46 4.59
CA LEU A 76 -21.80 2.40 3.95
C LEU A 76 -22.04 3.79 4.56
N ASN A 77 -21.04 4.30 5.26
CA ASN A 77 -21.09 5.56 6.00
C ASN A 77 -22.29 5.62 6.98
N GLY A 78 -22.50 4.55 7.74
CA GLY A 78 -23.59 4.39 8.71
C GLY A 78 -24.99 4.25 8.11
N GLN A 79 -25.10 4.21 6.78
CA GLN A 79 -26.37 4.00 6.08
C GLN A 79 -26.47 2.57 5.56
N THR A 80 -27.62 1.95 5.80
CA THR A 80 -27.91 0.63 5.22
C THR A 80 -28.08 0.75 3.71
N GLN A 81 -27.20 0.09 2.96
CA GLN A 81 -27.21 0.05 1.49
C GLN A 81 -27.11 -1.38 0.98
N LYS A 82 -27.61 -1.60 -0.24
CA LYS A 82 -27.46 -2.87 -0.95
C LYS A 82 -26.06 -2.95 -1.55
N VAL A 83 -25.29 -3.94 -1.12
CA VAL A 83 -23.97 -4.26 -1.66
C VAL A 83 -23.96 -5.64 -2.29
N GLY A 84 -23.05 -5.87 -3.22
CA GLY A 84 -22.87 -7.15 -3.89
C GLY A 84 -22.24 -8.20 -2.97
N ILE A 85 -22.69 -9.45 -3.07
CA ILE A 85 -22.10 -10.54 -2.26
C ILE A 85 -20.63 -10.73 -2.61
N PHE A 86 -20.28 -10.80 -3.90
CA PHE A 86 -18.92 -11.08 -4.33
C PHE A 86 -17.97 -9.92 -4.01
N CYS A 87 -18.31 -8.70 -4.43
CA CYS A 87 -17.46 -7.52 -4.26
C CYS A 87 -17.22 -7.19 -2.77
N SER A 88 -18.29 -7.14 -1.96
CA SER A 88 -18.16 -6.86 -0.53
C SER A 88 -17.34 -7.93 0.20
N THR A 89 -17.56 -9.22 -0.11
CA THR A 89 -16.79 -10.32 0.50
C THR A 89 -15.31 -10.21 0.13
N TRP A 90 -15.03 -9.90 -1.13
CA TRP A 90 -13.65 -9.79 -1.60
C TRP A 90 -12.93 -8.60 -0.96
N ARG A 91 -13.54 -7.41 -0.94
CA ARG A 91 -12.98 -6.25 -0.25
C ARG A 91 -12.72 -6.53 1.23
N LYS A 92 -13.69 -7.11 1.95
CA LYS A 92 -13.52 -7.47 3.37
C LYS A 92 -12.34 -8.41 3.57
N LYS A 93 -12.20 -9.43 2.72
CA LYS A 93 -11.06 -10.35 2.78
C LYS A 93 -9.72 -9.64 2.58
N LEU A 94 -9.62 -8.74 1.61
CA LEU A 94 -8.42 -7.95 1.36
C LEU A 94 -8.08 -7.04 2.54
N PHE A 95 -9.05 -6.31 3.07
CA PHE A 95 -8.83 -5.42 4.22
C PHE A 95 -8.40 -6.20 5.46
N ARG A 96 -9.03 -7.36 5.75
CA ARG A 96 -8.59 -8.22 6.86
C ARG A 96 -7.15 -8.68 6.68
N GLN A 97 -6.76 -9.10 5.47
CA GLN A 97 -5.36 -9.47 5.19
C GLN A 97 -4.41 -8.30 5.40
N MET A 98 -4.71 -7.12 4.84
CA MET A 98 -3.87 -5.92 4.98
C MET A 98 -3.70 -5.49 6.45
N LEU A 99 -4.75 -5.62 7.25
CA LEU A 99 -4.79 -5.28 8.66
C LEU A 99 -4.35 -6.43 9.59
N GLY A 100 -4.03 -7.62 9.06
CA GLY A 100 -3.65 -8.78 9.87
C GLY A 100 -4.77 -9.33 10.76
N ILE A 101 -6.03 -9.09 10.40
CA ILE A 101 -7.20 -9.56 11.14
C ILE A 101 -7.48 -11.01 10.77
N GLN A 102 -7.33 -11.92 11.73
CA GLN A 102 -7.58 -13.36 11.55
C GLN A 102 -9.03 -13.75 11.86
N ASN A 103 -9.71 -12.98 12.71
CA ASN A 103 -11.08 -13.26 13.13
C ASN A 103 -12.07 -12.84 12.02
N GLU A 104 -12.76 -13.80 11.42
CA GLU A 104 -13.76 -13.52 10.38
C GLU A 104 -15.01 -12.82 10.92
N GLN A 105 -15.30 -12.97 12.22
CA GLN A 105 -16.40 -12.27 12.90
C GLN A 105 -16.03 -10.82 13.26
N ASP A 106 -14.83 -10.37 12.96
CA ASP A 106 -14.41 -8.98 13.17
C ASP A 106 -15.16 -8.03 12.22
N MET A 107 -15.80 -7.03 12.84
CA MET A 107 -16.67 -6.05 12.18
C MET A 107 -15.94 -4.74 11.83
N SER A 108 -14.66 -4.59 12.19
CA SER A 108 -13.89 -3.35 11.95
C SER A 108 -13.76 -2.99 10.47
N VAL A 109 -13.93 -3.97 9.56
CA VAL A 109 -13.84 -3.77 8.11
C VAL A 109 -15.21 -3.74 7.43
N GLU A 110 -16.32 -3.72 8.19
CA GLU A 110 -17.67 -3.84 7.63
C GLU A 110 -18.05 -2.60 6.81
N ASP A 111 -17.89 -1.41 7.39
CA ASP A 111 -18.20 -0.13 6.75
C ASP A 111 -16.91 0.59 6.29
N PRO A 112 -16.52 0.44 5.00
CA PRO A 112 -15.30 1.04 4.46
C PRO A 112 -15.37 2.58 4.31
N CYS A 113 -16.56 3.17 4.46
CA CYS A 113 -16.79 4.61 4.26
C CYS A 113 -16.98 5.37 5.57
N SER A 114 -16.94 4.69 6.71
CA SER A 114 -17.02 5.32 8.03
C SER A 114 -15.72 6.06 8.39
N ASP A 115 -15.85 7.20 9.08
CA ASP A 115 -14.70 7.93 9.61
C ASP A 115 -13.87 7.06 10.58
N GLU A 116 -14.55 6.21 11.36
CA GLU A 116 -13.90 5.26 12.28
C GLU A 116 -12.97 4.30 11.53
N PHE A 117 -13.45 3.68 10.45
CA PHE A 117 -12.61 2.82 9.63
C PHE A 117 -11.48 3.60 8.96
N TYR A 118 -11.78 4.78 8.42
CA TYR A 118 -10.81 5.61 7.72
C TYR A 118 -9.65 6.06 8.62
N GLU A 119 -9.95 6.48 9.86
CA GLU A 119 -8.95 6.80 10.87
C GLU A 119 -8.20 5.57 11.37
N TYR A 120 -8.90 4.45 11.59
CA TYR A 120 -8.28 3.20 12.00
C TYR A 120 -7.24 2.72 10.99
N PHE A 121 -7.60 2.66 9.71
CA PHE A 121 -6.75 2.19 8.62
C PHE A 121 -5.50 3.06 8.48
N ARG A 122 -5.66 4.39 8.45
CA ARG A 122 -4.55 5.37 8.43
C ARG A 122 -3.63 5.22 9.63
N ARG A 123 -4.19 5.11 10.84
CA ARG A 123 -3.41 4.99 12.08
C ARG A 123 -2.54 3.74 12.07
N ILE A 124 -3.08 2.59 11.65
CA ILE A 124 -2.30 1.35 11.55
C ILE A 124 -1.18 1.50 10.53
N ALA A 125 -1.48 2.01 9.33
CA ALA A 125 -0.50 2.22 8.28
C ALA A 125 0.66 3.14 8.70
N LYS A 126 0.34 4.26 9.37
CA LYS A 126 1.32 5.21 9.91
C LYS A 126 2.18 4.61 11.01
N ASN A 127 1.55 3.93 11.98
CA ASN A 127 2.27 3.27 13.07
C ASN A 127 3.23 2.19 12.55
N ASN A 128 2.76 1.37 11.61
CA ASN A 128 3.60 0.34 10.98
C ASN A 128 4.79 0.98 10.26
N ALA A 129 4.57 2.02 9.44
CA ALA A 129 5.64 2.72 8.73
C ALA A 129 6.69 3.28 9.71
N GLN A 130 6.27 3.89 10.82
CA GLN A 130 7.16 4.41 11.85
C GLN A 130 8.01 3.31 12.51
N ILE A 131 7.41 2.16 12.83
CA ILE A 131 8.16 1.04 13.42
C ILE A 131 9.18 0.49 12.42
N TYR A 132 8.80 0.32 11.15
CA TYR A 132 9.73 -0.14 10.12
C TYR A 132 10.90 0.82 9.95
N GLU A 133 10.61 2.12 9.92
CA GLU A 133 11.65 3.15 9.81
C GLU A 133 12.59 3.11 11.01
N GLU A 134 12.06 3.09 12.24
CA GLU A 134 12.85 3.10 13.47
C GLU A 134 13.72 1.84 13.61
N VAL A 135 13.17 0.66 13.31
CA VAL A 135 13.87 -0.61 13.53
C VAL A 135 14.91 -0.89 12.44
N PHE A 136 14.56 -0.60 11.19
CA PHE A 136 15.30 -1.08 10.03
C PHE A 136 15.94 0.02 9.16
N ASN A 137 15.67 1.31 9.43
CA ASN A 137 16.00 2.43 8.56
C ASN A 137 15.47 2.18 7.13
N THR A 138 14.21 1.77 6.99
CA THR A 138 13.63 1.43 5.68
C THR A 138 13.55 2.62 4.74
N LEU A 139 13.79 2.34 3.47
CA LEU A 139 13.43 3.19 2.34
C LEU A 139 12.27 2.54 1.56
N PRO A 140 11.46 3.33 0.85
CA PRO A 140 11.41 4.80 0.89
C PRO A 140 10.84 5.35 2.22
N ASN A 141 11.10 6.62 2.56
CA ASN A 141 10.48 7.34 3.69
C ASN A 141 10.46 8.87 3.45
N ASN A 142 9.68 9.63 4.23
CA ASN A 142 9.51 11.08 4.03
C ASN A 142 10.68 11.94 4.55
N HIS A 143 11.57 11.40 5.38
CA HIS A 143 12.72 12.15 5.92
C HIS A 143 13.89 12.24 4.92
N VAL A 144 13.93 11.33 3.94
CA VAL A 144 14.98 11.25 2.91
C VAL A 144 14.46 11.88 1.63
N ARG A 145 14.82 13.14 1.40
CA ARG A 145 14.26 13.97 0.32
C ARG A 145 15.19 14.14 -0.88
N THR A 146 16.44 13.67 -0.80
CA THR A 146 17.39 13.62 -1.92
C THR A 146 18.14 12.28 -2.00
N TRP A 147 18.73 11.97 -3.16
CA TRP A 147 19.63 10.84 -3.36
C TRP A 147 20.92 10.96 -2.56
N ALA A 148 21.37 12.18 -2.25
CA ALA A 148 22.49 12.40 -1.34
C ALA A 148 22.14 11.94 0.09
N ASP A 149 20.91 12.22 0.54
CA ASP A 149 20.40 11.78 1.83
C ASP A 149 20.30 10.25 1.89
N VAL A 150 19.90 9.58 0.80
CA VAL A 150 19.82 8.10 0.73
C VAL A 150 21.16 7.45 1.11
N ASN A 151 22.27 7.93 0.54
CA ASN A 151 23.60 7.39 0.82
C ASN A 151 23.98 7.57 2.29
N THR A 152 23.67 8.72 2.87
CA THR A 152 23.97 9.01 4.29
C THR A 152 23.06 8.22 5.23
N TYR A 153 21.79 8.07 4.87
CA TYR A 153 20.78 7.40 5.67
C TYR A 153 21.02 5.89 5.74
N THR A 154 21.39 5.26 4.63
CA THR A 154 21.68 3.82 4.57
C THR A 154 22.92 3.39 5.37
N GLN A 155 23.85 4.32 5.63
CA GLN A 155 25.04 4.07 6.44
C GLN A 155 24.78 4.14 7.96
N ARG A 156 23.62 4.66 8.38
CA ARG A 156 23.27 4.74 9.80
C ARG A 156 23.13 3.34 10.39
N SER A 157 23.61 3.16 11.62
CA SER A 157 23.36 1.96 12.40
C SER A 157 21.85 1.75 12.56
N LYS A 158 21.39 0.52 12.31
CA LYS A 158 19.98 0.14 12.45
C LYS A 158 19.74 -0.31 13.88
N LEU A 159 18.58 0.02 14.44
CA LEU A 159 18.23 -0.39 15.79
C LEU A 159 18.23 -1.93 15.92
N ARG A 160 17.81 -2.64 14.86
CA ARG A 160 17.86 -4.12 14.83
C ARG A 160 19.25 -4.71 15.10
N ASP A 161 20.30 -3.98 14.74
CA ASP A 161 21.68 -4.44 14.85
C ASP A 161 22.28 -4.01 16.20
N THR A 162 21.88 -2.84 16.73
CA THR A 162 22.39 -2.31 18.01
C THR A 162 21.64 -2.84 19.23
N ASP A 163 20.33 -3.05 19.12
CA ASP A 163 19.47 -3.60 20.17
C ASP A 163 18.40 -4.55 19.57
N PRO A 164 18.76 -5.83 19.35
CA PRO A 164 17.85 -6.81 18.77
C PRO A 164 16.64 -7.12 19.65
N LEU A 165 16.76 -7.02 20.98
CA LEU A 165 15.68 -7.34 21.91
C LEU A 165 14.57 -6.29 21.85
N ILE A 166 14.94 -5.01 21.94
CA ILE A 166 13.98 -3.91 21.79
C ILE A 166 13.36 -3.91 20.38
N SER A 167 14.17 -4.20 19.37
CA SER A 167 13.70 -4.29 17.99
C SER A 167 12.64 -5.36 17.80
N HIS A 168 12.83 -6.52 18.41
CA HIS A 168 11.85 -7.61 18.35
C HIS A 168 10.53 -7.21 19.04
N GLU A 169 10.60 -6.58 20.21
CA GLU A 169 9.40 -6.11 20.93
C GLU A 169 8.66 -4.98 20.19
N LYS A 170 9.37 -4.14 19.43
CA LYS A 170 8.75 -3.15 18.54
C LYS A 170 8.07 -3.81 17.36
N CYS A 171 8.74 -4.76 16.70
CA CYS A 171 8.20 -5.48 15.56
C CYS A 171 6.91 -6.24 15.89
N LYS A 172 6.79 -6.81 17.11
CA LYS A 172 5.55 -7.44 17.59
C LYS A 172 4.34 -6.52 17.64
N LYS A 173 4.53 -5.20 17.64
CA LYS A 173 3.44 -4.21 17.63
C LYS A 173 2.94 -3.89 16.23
N ILE A 174 3.63 -4.35 15.19
CA ILE A 174 3.20 -4.20 13.79
C ILE A 174 1.93 -5.04 13.60
N GLN A 175 0.90 -4.41 13.04
CA GLN A 175 -0.38 -5.06 12.78
C GLN A 175 -0.62 -5.16 11.27
N GLY A 176 -0.70 -6.38 10.75
CA GLY A 176 -0.86 -6.62 9.31
C GLY A 176 0.36 -6.20 8.50
N PHE A 177 0.12 -5.82 7.25
CA PHE A 177 1.17 -5.53 6.27
C PHE A 177 1.15 -4.08 5.78
N ILE A 178 0.07 -3.35 6.06
CA ILE A 178 -0.12 -2.02 5.47
C ILE A 178 0.86 -0.99 6.05
N VAL A 179 1.41 -0.15 5.20
CA VAL A 179 2.26 0.98 5.56
C VAL A 179 1.83 2.22 4.78
N GLU A 180 1.95 3.40 5.39
CA GLU A 180 1.71 4.67 4.70
C GLU A 180 2.72 4.85 3.56
N PHE A 181 2.25 5.29 2.39
CA PHE A 181 3.13 5.52 1.25
C PHE A 181 3.86 6.87 1.40
N PRO A 182 5.20 6.91 1.34
CA PRO A 182 5.95 8.14 1.55
C PRO A 182 5.96 9.02 0.29
N LEU A 183 5.14 10.07 0.29
CA LEU A 183 4.98 11.01 -0.82
C LEU A 183 6.16 11.98 -0.99
N GLU A 184 7.01 12.13 0.04
CA GLU A 184 8.12 13.09 0.03
C GLU A 184 9.48 12.44 -0.22
N PHE A 185 9.52 11.13 -0.42
CA PHE A 185 10.77 10.42 -0.69
C PHE A 185 11.41 10.94 -1.98
N VAL A 186 12.68 11.35 -1.90
CA VAL A 186 13.47 11.94 -3.00
C VAL A 186 12.78 13.10 -3.75
N ALA A 187 11.85 13.80 -3.11
CA ALA A 187 11.04 14.84 -3.73
C ALA A 187 11.82 16.08 -4.19
N ASP A 188 13.02 16.31 -3.66
CA ASP A 188 13.83 17.48 -3.98
C ASP A 188 14.81 17.23 -5.15
N ASP A 189 14.84 16.00 -5.71
CA ASP A 189 15.67 15.62 -6.86
C ASP A 189 14.85 15.40 -8.14
N ILE A 190 15.51 15.56 -9.29
CA ILE A 190 14.94 15.21 -10.60
C ILE A 190 15.07 13.69 -10.80
N LEU A 191 13.94 12.99 -10.82
CA LEU A 191 13.89 11.52 -10.93
C LEU A 191 14.01 11.01 -12.37
N PHE A 192 13.97 11.90 -13.36
CA PHE A 192 14.18 11.50 -14.75
C PHE A 192 15.63 11.03 -14.96
N PRO A 193 15.84 9.94 -15.73
CA PRO A 193 17.17 9.52 -16.10
C PRO A 193 17.92 10.65 -16.83
N LYS A 194 19.20 10.83 -16.52
CA LYS A 194 20.01 11.85 -17.20
C LYS A 194 20.18 11.44 -18.65
N TRP A 195 20.05 12.38 -19.60
CA TRP A 195 20.20 12.13 -21.04
C TRP A 195 21.52 11.46 -21.43
N THR A 196 22.54 11.54 -20.58
CA THR A 196 23.85 10.90 -20.77
C THR A 196 23.87 9.41 -20.41
N THR A 197 22.82 8.84 -19.82
CA THR A 197 22.73 7.41 -19.48
C THR A 197 21.91 6.65 -20.53
N THR A 198 22.06 5.32 -20.54
CA THR A 198 21.29 4.43 -21.42
C THR A 198 19.79 4.63 -21.23
N GLU A 199 19.33 4.81 -20.00
CA GLU A 199 17.93 5.04 -19.66
C GLU A 199 17.44 6.42 -20.12
N GLY A 200 18.30 7.44 -20.15
CA GLY A 200 17.95 8.80 -20.55
C GLY A 200 17.86 9.04 -22.05
N ILE A 201 18.38 8.12 -22.86
CA ILE A 201 18.18 8.13 -24.31
C ILE A 201 16.94 7.32 -24.75
N LEU A 202 16.32 6.56 -23.84
CA LEU A 202 15.10 5.82 -24.14
C LEU A 202 13.91 6.78 -24.26
N PRO A 203 12.96 6.52 -25.18
CA PRO A 203 11.71 7.26 -25.24
C PRO A 203 10.97 7.20 -23.90
N ILE A 204 10.35 8.32 -23.49
CA ILE A 204 9.58 8.38 -22.24
C ILE A 204 8.45 7.34 -22.20
N SER A 205 7.91 6.96 -23.38
CA SER A 205 6.91 5.89 -23.53
C SER A 205 7.35 4.51 -23.02
N VAL A 206 8.64 4.32 -22.71
CA VAL A 206 9.14 3.11 -22.04
C VAL A 206 8.81 3.11 -20.54
N TRP A 207 8.51 4.27 -19.95
CA TRP A 207 8.24 4.41 -18.51
C TRP A 207 6.77 4.72 -18.19
N VAL A 208 6.01 5.20 -19.18
CA VAL A 208 4.57 5.51 -19.07
C VAL A 208 3.69 4.47 -19.74
#